data_AF-A0A0S4KGC8-F1
#
_entry.id   AF-A0A0S4KGC8-F1
#
_cell.length_a   1.000
_cell.length_b   1.000
_cell.length_c   1.000
_cell.angle_alpha   90.00
_cell.angle_beta   90.00
_cell.angle_gamma   90.00
#
_symmetry.space_group_name_H-M   'P 1'
#
loop_
_entity.id
_entity.type
_entity.pdbx_description
1 polymer ?
#
loop_
_entity_poly.entity_id
_entity_poly.type
_entity_poly.pdbx_seq_one_letter_code
_entity_poly.pdbx_strand_id
1 'polypeptide(L)'
;MATVRSGRPAMDANHPPDSPIIVGELPKESLSNPMTVGVQRELESSLRESEKLSLQLGAYRSAEHDATVAVGLQAMWFTCGLFVARRGYRYSDPIRSFVRPYTENVMLCKMANPFSFIGGLMATVTAYQIPSDVNFWLAARQAAADEAAKLEVITQSRERMLATLKVPRPLD
;
A
#
# COMPACT_ATOMS: atom_id res chain seq x y z
N MET A 1 -15.33 6.89 57.19
CA MET A 1 -14.43 6.11 56.32
C MET A 1 -14.91 6.29 54.89
N ALA A 2 -14.23 7.14 54.11
CA ALA A 2 -14.55 7.39 52.71
C ALA A 2 -13.49 6.71 51.84
N THR A 3 -13.89 5.73 51.05
CA THR A 3 -13.05 5.11 50.02
C THR A 3 -13.13 5.97 48.76
N VAL A 4 -12.11 6.80 48.54
CA VAL A 4 -11.92 7.54 47.30
C VAL A 4 -11.52 6.56 46.20
N ARG A 5 -12.43 6.31 45.28
CA ARG A 5 -12.21 5.51 44.08
C ARG A 5 -11.35 6.35 43.12
N SER A 6 -10.08 6.00 43.01
CA SER A 6 -9.14 6.57 42.03
C SER A 6 -9.63 6.23 40.61
N GLY A 7 -10.31 7.19 39.97
CA GLY A 7 -10.62 7.14 38.55
C GLY A 7 -9.40 7.56 37.76
N ARG A 8 -8.72 6.61 37.12
CA ARG A 8 -7.86 6.96 35.98
C ARG A 8 -8.76 7.48 34.86
N PRO A 9 -8.52 8.66 34.29
CA PRO A 9 -9.21 9.07 33.08
C PRO A 9 -8.88 8.08 31.97
N ALA A 10 -9.91 7.60 31.29
CA ALA A 10 -9.78 6.74 30.11
C ALA A 10 -8.98 7.49 29.05
N MET A 11 -7.92 6.84 28.58
CA MET A 11 -7.06 7.34 27.51
C MET A 11 -7.89 7.39 26.22
N ASP A 12 -8.18 8.58 25.72
CA ASP A 12 -8.89 8.78 24.45
C ASP A 12 -7.96 8.38 23.29
N ALA A 13 -8.36 7.35 22.54
CA ALA A 13 -7.58 6.82 21.42
C ALA A 13 -7.49 7.80 20.22
N ASN A 14 -8.33 8.84 20.20
CA ASN A 14 -8.36 9.83 19.13
C ASN A 14 -7.51 11.08 19.42
N HIS A 15 -6.91 11.17 20.61
CA HIS A 15 -6.01 12.26 20.97
C HIS A 15 -4.65 11.66 21.37
N PRO A 16 -3.67 11.57 20.45
CA PRO A 16 -2.32 11.22 20.87
C PRO A 16 -1.83 12.25 21.89
N PRO A 17 -1.13 11.84 22.95
CA PRO A 17 -0.58 12.77 23.92
C PRO A 17 0.39 13.70 23.19
N ASP A 18 0.19 15.02 23.31
CA ASP A 18 1.17 16.04 22.97
C ASP A 18 2.36 15.91 23.94
N SER A 19 3.19 14.88 23.74
CA SER A 19 4.51 14.84 24.36
C SER A 19 5.38 15.85 23.62
N PRO A 20 5.95 16.86 24.31
CA PRO A 20 6.96 17.70 23.69
C PRO A 20 8.15 16.78 23.39
N ILE A 21 8.41 16.54 22.12
CA ILE A 21 9.67 15.92 21.69
C ILE A 21 10.76 16.89 22.13
N ILE A 22 11.60 16.46 23.07
CA ILE A 22 12.74 17.24 23.55
C ILE A 22 13.73 17.34 22.39
N VAL A 23 13.54 18.35 21.54
CA VAL A 23 14.57 18.84 20.64
C VAL A 23 15.63 19.45 21.54
N GLY A 24 16.85 18.91 21.50
CA GLY A 24 17.92 19.21 22.45
C GLY A 24 18.02 20.70 22.80
N GLU A 25 18.18 20.97 24.10
CA GLU A 25 18.18 22.32 24.68
C GLU A 25 19.06 23.28 23.87
N LEU A 26 18.42 24.19 23.13
CA LEU A 26 19.09 25.34 22.57
C LEU A 26 19.33 26.38 23.67
N PRO A 27 20.45 27.12 23.63
CA PRO A 27 20.78 28.14 24.62
C PRO A 27 19.63 29.14 24.78
N LYS A 28 19.25 29.43 26.02
CA LYS A 28 18.11 30.31 26.38
C LYS A 28 18.13 31.69 25.72
N GLU A 29 19.27 32.13 25.20
CA GLU A 29 19.45 33.38 24.45
C GLU A 29 18.74 33.39 23.08
N SER A 30 18.59 32.25 22.41
CA SER A 30 18.03 32.17 21.06
C SER A 30 16.49 32.26 21.02
N LEU A 31 15.82 32.07 22.17
CA LEU A 31 14.35 32.17 22.31
C LEU A 31 13.83 33.62 22.35
N SER A 32 14.72 34.61 22.48
CA SER A 32 14.33 36.03 22.50
C SER A 32 14.04 36.60 21.10
N ASN A 33 14.50 35.91 20.04
CA ASN A 33 14.32 36.36 18.67
C ASN A 33 13.00 35.79 18.10
N PRO A 34 12.02 36.62 17.71
CA PRO A 34 10.75 36.15 17.15
C PRO A 34 10.93 35.31 15.88
N MET A 35 12.04 35.54 15.15
CA MET A 35 12.44 34.77 13.98
C MET A 35 12.78 33.30 14.32
N THR A 36 13.39 33.04 15.48
CA THR A 36 13.76 31.68 15.93
C THR A 36 12.53 30.88 16.37
N VAL A 37 11.57 31.54 17.04
CA VAL A 37 10.32 30.93 17.49
C VAL A 37 9.41 30.57 16.31
N GLY A 38 9.39 31.40 15.26
CA GLY A 38 8.70 31.10 14.01
C GLY A 38 9.24 29.83 13.33
N VAL A 39 10.57 29.76 13.17
CA VAL A 39 11.24 28.59 12.58
C VAL A 39 11.05 27.32 13.43
N GLN A 40 11.00 27.43 14.76
CA GLN A 40 10.70 26.28 15.64
C GLN A 40 9.29 25.72 15.44
N ARG A 41 8.27 26.58 15.40
CA ARG A 41 6.88 26.13 15.16
C ARG A 41 6.70 25.50 13.79
N GLU A 42 7.36 26.07 12.78
CA GLU A 42 7.36 25.53 11.42
C GLU A 42 8.06 24.17 11.37
N LEU A 43 9.18 24.01 12.07
CA LEU A 43 9.87 22.73 12.23
C LEU A 43 8.98 21.68 12.92
N GLU A 44 8.31 22.01 14.02
CA GLU A 44 7.38 21.10 14.71
C GLU A 44 6.20 20.70 13.83
N SER A 45 5.64 21.64 13.07
CA SER A 45 4.57 21.35 12.11
C SER A 45 5.04 20.40 11.00
N SER A 46 6.26 20.63 10.48
CA SER A 46 6.87 19.76 9.46
C SER A 46 7.17 18.35 9.99
N LEU A 47 7.52 18.23 11.27
CA LEU A 47 7.75 16.93 11.92
C LEU A 47 6.45 16.12 12.00
N ARG A 48 5.37 16.73 12.47
CA ARG A 48 4.04 16.09 12.54
C ARG A 48 3.55 15.67 11.16
N GLU A 49 3.78 16.50 10.15
CA GLU A 49 3.42 16.19 8.76
C GLU A 49 4.28 15.05 8.19
N SER A 50 5.59 15.06 8.45
CA SER A 50 6.50 14.00 8.01
C SER A 50 6.19 12.64 8.65
N GLU A 51 5.82 12.63 9.94
CA GLU A 51 5.45 11.42 10.67
C GLU A 51 4.18 10.81 10.08
N LYS A 52 3.14 11.63 9.87
CA LYS A 52 1.91 11.19 9.22
C LYS A 52 2.17 10.61 7.83
N LEU A 53 2.96 11.29 7.01
CA LEU A 53 3.32 10.81 5.66
C LEU A 53 4.12 9.51 5.70
N SER A 54 5.03 9.34 6.66
CA SER A 54 5.80 8.10 6.82
C SER A 54 4.92 6.89 7.17
N LEU A 55 3.91 7.09 8.02
CA LEU A 55 2.94 6.06 8.36
C LEU A 55 2.07 5.69 7.15
N GLN A 56 1.62 6.69 6.39
CA GLN A 56 0.89 6.48 5.14
C GLN A 56 1.73 5.69 4.14
N LEU A 57 3.00 6.08 3.93
CA LEU A 57 3.94 5.39 3.06
C LEU A 57 4.12 3.91 3.45
N GLY A 58 4.19 3.63 4.75
CA GLY A 58 4.25 2.26 5.27
C GLY A 58 3.01 1.44 4.88
N ALA A 59 1.81 2.03 4.99
CA ALA A 59 0.57 1.38 4.59
C ALA A 59 0.52 1.12 3.07
N TYR A 60 0.94 2.07 2.23
CA TYR A 60 0.97 1.86 0.78
C TYR A 60 1.99 0.80 0.35
N ARG A 61 3.17 0.74 0.98
CA ARG A 61 4.14 -0.33 0.71
C ARG A 61 3.61 -1.70 1.09
N SER A 62 2.88 -1.81 2.19
CA SER A 62 2.21 -3.06 2.56
C SER A 62 1.14 -3.43 1.52
N ALA A 63 0.33 -2.47 1.08
CA ALA A 63 -0.68 -2.70 0.05
C ALA A 63 -0.07 -3.10 -1.31
N GLU A 64 1.07 -2.50 -1.69
CA GLU A 64 1.81 -2.87 -2.89
C GLU A 64 2.33 -4.31 -2.81
N HIS A 65 2.85 -4.72 -1.65
CA HIS A 65 3.29 -6.10 -1.42
C HIS A 65 2.12 -7.08 -1.57
N ASP A 66 0.99 -6.82 -0.89
CA ASP A 66 -0.20 -7.67 -0.94
C ASP A 66 -0.77 -7.76 -2.36
N ALA A 67 -0.83 -6.64 -3.08
CA ALA A 67 -1.26 -6.60 -4.47
C ALA A 67 -0.31 -7.39 -5.40
N THR A 68 1.00 -7.32 -5.17
CA THR A 68 1.99 -8.09 -5.93
C THR A 68 1.81 -9.59 -5.72
N VAL A 69 1.58 -10.02 -4.47
CA VAL A 69 1.31 -11.42 -4.14
C VAL A 69 0.01 -11.90 -4.78
N ALA A 70 -1.04 -11.08 -4.75
CA ALA A 70 -2.34 -11.40 -5.36
C ALA A 70 -2.22 -11.60 -6.87
N VAL A 71 -1.56 -10.69 -7.59
CA VAL A 71 -1.32 -10.81 -9.03
C VAL A 71 -0.48 -12.05 -9.36
N GLY A 72 0.55 -12.34 -8.55
CA GLY A 72 1.36 -13.54 -8.70
C GLY A 72 0.54 -14.83 -8.55
N LEU A 73 -0.34 -14.88 -7.54
CA LEU A 73 -1.23 -16.01 -7.31
C LEU A 73 -2.23 -16.19 -8.46
N GLN A 74 -2.80 -15.10 -8.98
CA GLN A 74 -3.69 -15.14 -10.14
C GLN A 74 -2.98 -15.63 -11.41
N ALA A 75 -1.74 -15.19 -11.66
CA ALA A 75 -0.95 -15.67 -12.79
C ALA A 75 -0.65 -17.17 -12.68
N MET A 76 -0.33 -17.65 -11.48
CA MET A 76 -0.18 -19.09 -11.21
C MET A 76 -1.50 -19.84 -11.45
N TRP A 77 -2.62 -19.30 -10.99
CA TRP A 77 -3.94 -19.90 -11.16
C TRP A 77 -4.36 -19.98 -12.63
N PHE A 78 -4.10 -18.92 -13.40
CA PHE A 78 -4.30 -18.88 -14.84
C PHE A 78 -3.51 -20.00 -15.55
N THR A 79 -2.24 -20.17 -15.18
CA THR A 79 -1.37 -21.22 -15.73
C THR A 79 -1.90 -22.61 -15.41
N CYS A 80 -2.40 -22.82 -14.18
CA CYS A 80 -3.05 -24.07 -13.77
C CYS A 80 -4.31 -24.33 -14.62
N GLY A 81 -5.18 -23.34 -14.79
CA GLY A 81 -6.37 -23.43 -15.65
C GLY A 81 -6.03 -23.81 -17.08
N LEU A 82 -5.01 -23.17 -17.66
CA LEU A 82 -4.52 -23.47 -19.02
C LEU A 82 -3.96 -24.89 -19.14
N PHE A 83 -3.23 -25.35 -18.12
CA PHE A 83 -2.70 -26.71 -18.07
C PHE A 83 -3.83 -27.74 -18.01
N VAL A 84 -4.82 -27.54 -17.15
CA VAL A 84 -6.01 -28.39 -17.04
C VAL A 84 -6.79 -28.38 -18.35
N ALA A 85 -7.00 -27.22 -18.97
CA ALA A 85 -7.67 -27.10 -20.26
C ALA A 85 -6.95 -27.90 -21.35
N ARG A 86 -5.62 -27.75 -21.44
CA ARG A 86 -4.78 -28.46 -22.41
C ARG A 86 -4.79 -29.97 -22.20
N ARG A 87 -4.68 -30.42 -20.94
CA ARG A 87 -4.75 -31.85 -20.58
C ARG A 87 -6.14 -32.41 -20.87
N GLY A 88 -7.18 -31.71 -20.45
CA GLY A 88 -8.57 -32.03 -20.74
C GLY A 88 -8.77 -32.23 -22.23
N TYR A 89 -8.33 -31.28 -23.05
CA TYR A 89 -8.49 -31.33 -24.50
C TYR A 89 -7.67 -32.46 -25.17
N ARG A 90 -6.46 -32.74 -24.68
CA ARG A 90 -5.59 -33.77 -25.25
C ARG A 90 -6.08 -35.19 -24.95
N TYR A 91 -6.63 -35.42 -23.76
CA TYR A 91 -7.08 -36.73 -23.29
C TYR A 91 -8.61 -36.88 -23.27
N SER A 92 -9.35 -35.89 -23.77
CA SER A 92 -10.83 -35.95 -23.81
C SER A 92 -11.31 -36.96 -24.83
N ASP A 93 -12.10 -37.92 -24.36
CA ASP A 93 -13.01 -38.68 -25.21
C ASP A 93 -14.21 -37.78 -25.59
N PRO A 94 -14.45 -37.53 -26.89
CA PRO A 94 -15.56 -36.70 -27.34
C PRO A 94 -16.93 -37.32 -27.03
N ILE A 95 -16.97 -38.55 -26.52
CA ILE A 95 -18.19 -39.27 -26.10
C ILE A 95 -18.77 -38.70 -24.80
N ARG A 96 -17.94 -38.15 -23.92
CA ARG A 96 -18.36 -37.64 -22.59
C ARG A 96 -18.65 -36.13 -22.59
N SER A 97 -18.82 -35.53 -23.76
CA SER A 97 -19.00 -34.09 -23.93
C SER A 97 -20.45 -33.64 -23.72
N PHE A 98 -20.64 -32.45 -23.14
CA PHE A 98 -21.95 -31.85 -22.95
C PHE A 98 -22.66 -31.48 -24.26
N VAL A 99 -21.90 -31.15 -25.31
CA VAL A 99 -22.44 -30.67 -26.59
C VAL A 99 -22.63 -31.77 -27.62
N ARG A 100 -22.23 -33.01 -27.33
CA ARG A 100 -22.38 -34.16 -28.23
C ARG A 100 -23.82 -34.38 -28.74
N PRO A 101 -24.89 -34.16 -27.95
CA PRO A 101 -26.26 -34.27 -28.47
C PRO A 101 -26.62 -33.22 -29.54
N TYR A 102 -25.86 -32.14 -29.62
CA TYR A 102 -26.14 -30.97 -30.48
C TYR A 102 -25.16 -30.81 -31.64
N THR A 103 -23.99 -31.46 -31.57
CA THR A 103 -22.98 -31.39 -32.62
C THR A 103 -22.15 -32.66 -32.72
N GLU A 104 -21.85 -33.07 -33.95
CA GLU A 104 -20.91 -34.16 -34.25
C GLU A 104 -19.47 -33.65 -34.38
N ASN A 105 -19.24 -32.34 -34.28
CA ASN A 105 -17.92 -31.76 -34.44
C ASN A 105 -17.02 -32.16 -33.27
N VAL A 106 -16.02 -32.99 -33.56
CA VAL A 106 -15.07 -33.53 -32.58
C VAL A 106 -14.33 -32.44 -31.82
N MET A 107 -13.97 -31.32 -32.47
CA MET A 107 -13.28 -30.22 -31.78
C MET A 107 -14.17 -29.58 -30.72
N LEU A 108 -15.42 -29.25 -31.06
CA LEU A 108 -16.38 -28.67 -30.12
C LEU A 108 -16.66 -29.64 -28.96
N CYS A 109 -16.80 -30.93 -29.26
CA CYS A 109 -16.98 -31.94 -28.24
C CYS A 109 -15.78 -32.05 -27.27
N LYS A 110 -14.54 -31.93 -27.77
CA LYS A 110 -13.33 -31.97 -26.92
C LYS A 110 -13.18 -30.72 -26.05
N MET A 111 -13.56 -29.55 -26.54
CA MET A 111 -13.53 -28.29 -25.78
C MET A 111 -14.61 -28.25 -24.69
N ALA A 112 -15.80 -28.76 -24.99
CA ALA A 112 -16.92 -28.85 -24.04
C ALA A 112 -16.89 -30.12 -23.17
N ASN A 113 -15.77 -30.85 -23.14
CA ASN A 113 -15.56 -31.92 -22.17
C ASN A 113 -15.35 -31.29 -20.78
N PRO A 114 -15.86 -31.88 -19.67
CA PRO A 114 -15.91 -31.21 -18.37
C PRO A 114 -14.57 -30.64 -17.90
N PHE A 115 -13.49 -31.41 -18.05
CA PHE A 115 -12.14 -30.99 -17.66
C PHE A 115 -11.59 -29.86 -18.54
N SER A 116 -11.77 -29.97 -19.86
CA SER A 116 -11.36 -28.93 -20.81
C SER A 116 -12.11 -27.62 -20.55
N PHE A 117 -13.42 -27.74 -20.31
CA PHE A 117 -14.33 -26.63 -20.11
C PHE A 117 -14.07 -25.92 -18.78
N ILE A 118 -13.86 -26.65 -17.69
CA ILE A 118 -13.50 -26.08 -16.39
C ILE A 118 -12.16 -25.36 -16.45
N GLY A 119 -11.13 -25.99 -17.03
CA GLY A 119 -9.81 -25.36 -17.18
C GLY A 119 -9.89 -24.11 -18.07
N GLY A 120 -10.67 -24.19 -19.14
CA GLY A 120 -10.98 -23.07 -20.03
C GLY A 120 -11.63 -21.92 -19.25
N LEU A 121 -12.76 -22.17 -18.58
CA LEU A 121 -13.46 -21.19 -17.76
C LEU A 121 -12.56 -20.53 -16.71
N MET A 122 -11.77 -21.31 -15.98
CA MET A 122 -10.80 -20.76 -15.03
C MET A 122 -9.84 -19.80 -15.72
N ALA A 123 -9.23 -20.22 -16.83
CA ALA A 123 -8.32 -19.37 -17.58
C ALA A 123 -9.03 -18.10 -18.10
N THR A 124 -10.24 -18.19 -18.64
CA THR A 124 -10.96 -17.03 -19.19
C THR A 124 -11.35 -16.03 -18.11
N VAL A 125 -11.88 -16.52 -16.98
CA VAL A 125 -12.26 -15.66 -15.85
C VAL A 125 -11.02 -14.95 -15.30
N THR A 126 -9.92 -15.68 -15.09
CA THR A 126 -8.69 -15.06 -14.59
C THR A 126 -8.06 -14.12 -15.62
N ALA A 127 -8.12 -14.42 -16.91
CA ALA A 127 -7.66 -13.50 -17.97
C ALA A 127 -8.45 -12.18 -18.00
N TYR A 128 -9.73 -12.21 -17.66
CA TYR A 128 -10.55 -11.01 -17.57
C TYR A 128 -10.25 -10.19 -16.29
N GLN A 129 -9.83 -10.86 -15.21
CA GLN A 129 -9.49 -10.23 -13.93
C GLN A 129 -8.08 -9.58 -13.94
N ILE A 130 -7.09 -10.25 -14.53
CA ILE A 130 -5.68 -9.81 -14.52
C ILE A 130 -5.49 -8.32 -14.90
N PRO A 131 -6.09 -7.77 -15.98
CA PRO A 131 -5.90 -6.36 -16.34
C PRO A 131 -6.40 -5.40 -15.26
N SER A 132 -7.52 -5.72 -14.60
CA SER A 132 -8.04 -4.93 -13.49
C SER A 132 -7.06 -4.94 -12.32
N ASP A 133 -6.58 -6.12 -11.94
CA ASP A 133 -5.68 -6.29 -10.79
C ASP A 133 -4.30 -5.65 -11.03
N VAL A 134 -3.80 -5.71 -12.26
CA VAL A 134 -2.57 -4.99 -12.67
C VAL A 134 -2.77 -3.47 -12.63
N ASN A 135 -3.93 -2.96 -13.06
CA ASN A 135 -4.22 -1.53 -12.97
C ASN A 135 -4.30 -1.05 -11.51
N PHE A 136 -4.92 -1.83 -10.63
CA PHE A 136 -4.93 -1.53 -9.19
C PHE A 136 -3.52 -1.51 -8.60
N TRP A 137 -2.70 -2.50 -8.95
CA TRP A 137 -1.30 -2.55 -8.52
C TRP A 137 -0.49 -1.33 -9.02
N LEU A 138 -0.63 -0.97 -10.30
CA LEU A 138 0.04 0.21 -10.88
C LEU A 138 -0.41 1.51 -10.20
N ALA A 139 -1.70 1.66 -9.94
CA ALA A 139 -2.24 2.83 -9.25
C ALA A 139 -1.72 2.94 -7.81
N ALA A 140 -1.69 1.82 -7.07
CA ALA A 140 -1.14 1.77 -5.71
C ALA A 140 0.35 2.12 -5.70
N ARG A 141 1.12 1.61 -6.66
CA ARG A 141 2.55 1.90 -6.80
C ARG A 141 2.83 3.37 -7.14
N GLN A 142 2.01 3.98 -8.01
CA GLN A 142 2.12 5.41 -8.31
C GLN A 142 1.79 6.27 -7.08
N ALA A 143 0.72 5.95 -6.36
CA ALA A 143 0.37 6.65 -5.13
C ALA A 143 1.49 6.57 -4.07
N ALA A 144 2.11 5.38 -3.91
CA ALA A 144 3.24 5.19 -3.02
C ALA A 144 4.47 6.04 -3.42
N ALA A 145 4.75 6.14 -4.72
CA ALA A 145 5.85 6.95 -5.25
C ALA A 145 5.61 8.46 -5.04
N ASP A 146 4.38 8.93 -5.26
CA ASP A 146 3.99 10.33 -5.06
C ASP A 146 4.11 10.73 -3.59
N GLU A 147 3.71 9.86 -2.66
CA GLU A 147 3.87 10.10 -1.23
C GLU A 147 5.34 10.04 -0.78
N ALA A 148 6.16 9.18 -1.39
CA ALA A 148 7.60 9.13 -1.11
C ALA A 148 8.28 10.45 -1.53
N ALA A 149 7.93 10.98 -2.71
CA ALA A 149 8.45 12.24 -3.21
C ALA A 149 8.05 13.42 -2.31
N LYS A 150 6.80 13.44 -1.81
CA LYS A 150 6.35 14.46 -0.83
C LYS A 150 7.15 14.40 0.47
N LEU A 151 7.39 13.20 0.98
CA LEU A 151 8.19 13.01 2.19
C LEU A 151 9.63 13.50 1.99
N GLU A 152 10.23 13.23 0.83
CA GLU A 152 11.59 13.67 0.49
C GLU A 152 11.72 15.20 0.46
N VAL A 153 10.76 15.90 -0.14
CA VAL A 153 10.71 17.37 -0.17
C VAL A 153 10.61 17.94 1.25
N ILE A 154 9.77 17.35 2.12
CA ILE A 154 9.64 17.79 3.51
C ILE A 154 10.94 17.55 4.27
N THR A 155 11.57 16.39 4.12
CA THR A 155 12.87 16.13 4.77
C THR A 155 13.96 17.09 4.32
N GLN A 156 14.02 17.43 3.02
CA GLN A 156 14.98 18.38 2.50
C GLN A 156 14.71 19.81 3.01
N SER A 157 13.44 20.22 3.09
CA SER A 157 13.06 21.52 3.66
C SER A 157 13.44 21.63 5.14
N ARG A 158 13.26 20.55 5.90
CA ARG A 158 13.68 20.43 7.30
C ARG A 158 15.19 20.58 7.46
N GLU A 159 15.99 19.91 6.63
CA GLU A 159 17.45 20.04 6.69
C GLU A 159 17.92 21.47 6.45
N ARG A 160 17.28 22.18 5.51
CA ARG A 160 17.55 23.62 5.25
C ARG A 160 17.18 24.49 6.45
N MET A 161 16.03 24.25 7.09
CA MET A 161 15.62 24.97 8.30
C MET A 161 16.58 24.72 9.47
N LEU A 162 17.01 23.47 9.67
CA LEU A 162 18.00 23.12 10.69
C LEU A 162 19.38 23.73 10.42
N ALA A 163 19.79 23.83 9.16
CA ALA A 163 21.01 24.52 8.78
C ALA A 163 20.94 26.02 9.13
N THR A 164 19.79 26.65 8.87
CA THR A 164 19.54 28.07 9.20
C THR A 164 19.63 28.36 10.70
N LEU A 165 19.18 27.42 11.54
CA LEU A 165 19.31 27.49 13.00
C LEU A 165 20.75 27.29 13.51
N LYS A 166 21.62 26.63 12.74
CA LYS A 166 23.03 26.36 13.10
C LYS A 166 24.00 27.46 12.69
N VAL A 167 23.63 28.38 11.80
CA VAL A 167 24.52 29.48 11.37
C VAL A 167 24.63 30.51 12.51
N PRO A 168 25.81 30.70 13.15
CA PRO A 168 26.02 31.84 14.02
C PRO A 168 26.00 33.10 13.15
N ARG A 169 25.10 34.05 13.45
CA ARG A 169 25.17 35.36 12.78
C ARG A 169 26.52 36.00 13.12
N PRO A 170 27.25 36.58 12.15
CA PRO A 170 28.34 37.48 12.48
C PRO A 170 27.76 38.63 13.30
N LEU A 171 28.40 38.91 14.45
CA LEU A 171 28.14 40.10 15.24
C LEU A 171 28.58 41.31 14.41
N ASP A 172 27.62 42.05 13.87
CA ASP A 172 27.83 43.42 13.38
C ASP A 172 27.93 44.40 14.55
#